data_AF-A0A7Y5WUD2-F1
#
_entry.id   AF-A0A7Y5WUD2-F1
#
_cell.length_a   1.000
_cell.length_b   1.000
_cell.length_c   1.000
_cell.angle_alpha   90.00
_cell.angle_beta   90.00
_cell.angle_gamma   90.00
#
_symmetry.space_group_name_H-M   'P 1'
#
loop_
_entity.id
_entity.type
_entity.pdbx_description
1 polymer ?
#
loop_
_entity_poly.entity_id
_entity_poly.type
_entity_poly.pdbx_seq_one_letter_code
_entity_poly.pdbx_strand_id
1 'polypeptide(L)'
;MRTEGRALWTVVLVLCAIAVAASLRRLFALAHPVDPGANPMRSLDALFLAKAALTRTHVIAGLALATSIPLQLSSALRGRMPRVHRWIGRAFLAAALVVAMTGYAMVVVPVGGWLEVSAILFYATAFAAALVVAWRRIRARDIDGHREWMLRAIAIVLGIATTRPVVAVFFATRRVTGLAPDQFFGVAFWIGFTATAAAGEWYVRKTRRRPDRLHAHDLARAQVSSSKLPTTR
;
A
#
# COMPACT_ATOMS: atom_id res chain seq x y z
N MET A 1 4.49 -23.40 6.74
CA MET A 1 3.32 -22.48 6.80
C MET A 1 3.46 -21.30 7.77
N ARG A 2 4.03 -21.46 8.98
CA ARG A 2 4.23 -20.32 9.92
C ARG A 2 5.30 -19.31 9.45
N THR A 3 6.30 -19.77 8.71
CA THR A 3 7.42 -18.96 8.18
C THR A 3 6.98 -17.96 7.11
N GLU A 4 6.16 -18.40 6.14
CA GLU A 4 5.61 -17.52 5.09
C GLU A 4 4.79 -16.35 5.69
N GLY A 5 4.00 -16.63 6.72
CA GLY A 5 3.26 -15.59 7.43
C GLY A 5 4.18 -14.60 8.14
N ARG A 6 5.24 -15.09 8.80
CA ARG A 6 6.22 -14.22 9.49
C ARG A 6 6.97 -13.33 8.50
N ALA A 7 7.44 -13.88 7.37
CA ALA A 7 8.14 -13.11 6.35
C ALA A 7 7.26 -12.00 5.75
N LEU A 8 5.99 -12.29 5.43
CA LEU A 8 5.05 -11.28 4.94
C LEU A 8 4.84 -10.16 5.97
N TRP A 9 4.65 -10.51 7.24
CA TRP A 9 4.51 -9.53 8.32
C TRP A 9 5.75 -8.67 8.48
N THR A 10 6.95 -9.27 8.42
CA THR A 10 8.21 -8.52 8.45
C THR A 10 8.27 -7.52 7.30
N VAL A 11 7.97 -7.93 6.06
CA VAL A 11 7.96 -7.02 4.90
C VAL A 11 6.97 -5.87 5.11
N VAL A 12 5.74 -6.15 5.52
CA VAL A 12 4.72 -5.11 5.77
C VAL A 12 5.19 -4.14 6.85
N LEU A 13 5.73 -4.64 7.97
CA LEU A 13 6.21 -3.81 9.06
C LEU A 13 7.40 -2.94 8.65
N VAL A 14 8.34 -3.50 7.87
CA VAL A 14 9.48 -2.75 7.32
C VAL A 14 9.00 -1.64 6.39
N LEU A 15 8.08 -1.92 5.46
CA LEU A 15 7.53 -0.91 4.56
C LEU A 15 6.75 0.18 5.33
N CYS A 16 5.99 -0.20 6.35
CA CYS A 16 5.31 0.78 7.22
C CYS A 16 6.32 1.64 7.99
N ALA A 17 7.40 1.04 8.51
CA ALA A 17 8.47 1.77 9.20
C ALA A 17 9.19 2.75 8.27
N ILE A 18 9.49 2.35 7.03
CA ILE A 18 10.06 3.24 6.00
C ILE A 18 9.10 4.40 5.72
N ALA A 19 7.81 4.13 5.56
CA ALA A 19 6.81 5.16 5.33
C ALA A 19 6.72 6.15 6.51
N VAL A 20 6.66 5.64 7.75
CA VAL A 20 6.65 6.46 8.97
C VAL A 20 7.89 7.33 9.06
N ALA A 21 9.09 6.74 8.91
CA ALA A 21 10.35 7.47 8.98
C ALA A 21 10.45 8.55 7.90
N ALA A 22 10.04 8.25 6.66
CA ALA A 22 10.01 9.22 5.58
C ALA A 22 9.04 10.37 5.85
N SER A 23 7.85 10.07 6.39
CA SER A 23 6.85 11.08 6.76
C SER A 23 7.34 11.97 7.90
N LEU A 24 7.91 11.40 8.96
CA LEU A 24 8.46 12.16 10.09
C LEU A 24 9.61 13.08 9.63
N ARG A 25 10.54 12.56 8.82
CA ARG A 25 11.62 13.36 8.24
C ARG A 25 11.08 14.53 7.42
N ARG A 26 10.03 14.30 6.62
CA ARG A 26 9.40 15.35 5.80
C ARG A 26 8.71 16.41 6.66
N LEU A 27 7.99 16.00 7.70
CA LEU A 27 7.35 16.95 8.64
C LEU A 27 8.39 17.78 9.39
N PHE A 28 9.49 17.15 9.82
CA PHE A 28 10.60 17.85 10.46
C PHE A 28 11.23 18.88 9.54
N ALA A 29 11.50 18.52 8.28
CA ALA A 29 12.07 19.41 7.27
C ALA A 29 11.13 20.59 6.92
N LEU A 30 9.82 20.40 6.98
CA LEU A 30 8.85 21.50 6.81
C LEU A 30 8.78 22.43 8.02
N ALA A 31 9.11 21.94 9.22
CA ALA A 31 9.12 22.73 10.45
C ALA A 31 10.45 23.47 10.67
N HIS A 32 11.55 22.93 10.14
CA HIS A 32 12.90 23.51 10.28
C HIS A 32 13.56 23.61 8.89
N PRO A 33 13.22 24.63 8.08
CA PRO A 33 13.86 24.85 6.79
C PRO A 33 15.35 25.15 7.01
N VAL A 34 16.23 24.30 6.46
CA VAL A 34 17.69 24.50 6.49
C VAL A 34 18.13 25.07 5.14
N ASP A 35 19.15 25.92 5.15
CA ASP A 35 19.71 26.50 3.93
C ASP A 35 20.13 25.40 2.92
N PRO A 36 19.67 25.43 1.66
CA PRO A 36 19.79 24.31 0.72
C PRO A 36 21.20 24.03 0.18
N GLY A 37 22.23 24.74 0.65
CA GLY A 37 23.55 24.84 0.02
C GLY A 37 24.30 23.51 -0.22
N ALA A 38 23.95 22.43 0.47
CA ALA A 38 24.62 21.13 0.35
C ALA A 38 23.71 19.95 -0.03
N ASN A 39 22.40 20.16 -0.26
CA ASN A 39 21.45 19.06 -0.43
C ASN A 39 21.19 18.72 -1.93
N PRO A 40 21.49 17.48 -2.39
CA PRO A 40 21.18 17.04 -3.75
C PRO A 40 19.68 17.10 -4.11
N MET A 41 18.78 17.17 -3.12
CA MET A 41 17.34 17.30 -3.27
C MET A 41 16.82 18.74 -3.06
N ARG A 42 17.68 19.76 -3.12
CA ARG A 42 17.32 21.17 -2.88
C ARG A 42 16.09 21.66 -3.65
N SER A 43 15.98 21.30 -4.93
CA SER A 43 14.87 21.71 -5.80
C SER A 43 13.55 21.09 -5.34
N LEU A 44 13.61 19.83 -4.89
CA LEU A 44 12.46 19.12 -4.38
C LEU A 44 12.00 19.66 -3.01
N ASP A 45 12.94 19.99 -2.13
CA ASP A 45 12.61 20.57 -0.82
C ASP A 45 12.00 21.97 -0.96
N ALA A 46 12.50 22.79 -1.90
CA ALA A 46 11.89 24.08 -2.24
C ALA A 46 10.45 23.96 -2.76
N LEU A 47 10.18 22.97 -3.62
CA LEU A 47 8.82 22.69 -4.12
C LEU A 47 7.86 22.30 -3.01
N PHE A 48 8.31 21.47 -2.07
CA PHE A 48 7.49 21.07 -0.92
C PHE A 48 7.19 22.25 0.01
N LEU A 49 8.15 23.16 0.23
CA LEU A 49 7.94 24.38 1.00
C LEU A 49 6.97 25.34 0.31
N ALA A 50 7.10 25.54 -1.02
CA ALA A 50 6.19 26.37 -1.80
C ALA A 50 4.73 25.87 -1.71
N LYS A 51 4.54 24.56 -1.53
CA LYS A 51 3.22 23.93 -1.31
C LYS A 51 3.11 23.31 0.09
N ALA A 52 3.60 24.00 1.11
CA ALA A 52 3.72 23.44 2.47
C ALA A 52 2.39 22.91 3.03
N ALA A 53 1.27 23.61 2.83
CA ALA A 53 -0.04 23.17 3.30
C ALA A 53 -0.48 21.85 2.65
N LEU A 54 -0.41 21.77 1.32
CA LEU A 54 -0.71 20.55 0.56
C LEU A 54 0.21 19.40 0.99
N THR A 55 1.50 19.68 1.11
CA THR A 55 2.52 18.69 1.51
C THR A 55 2.26 18.17 2.92
N ARG A 56 2.03 19.06 3.87
CA ARG A 56 1.74 18.71 5.25
C ARG A 56 0.49 17.83 5.35
N THR A 57 -0.60 18.22 4.68
CA THR A 57 -1.86 17.45 4.66
C THR A 57 -1.65 16.05 4.09
N HIS A 58 -0.97 15.94 2.94
CA HIS A 58 -0.67 14.65 2.32
C HIS A 58 0.18 13.75 3.23
N VAL A 59 1.24 14.31 3.82
CA VAL A 59 2.20 13.55 4.64
C VAL A 59 1.58 13.11 5.97
N ILE A 60 0.75 13.94 6.62
CA ILE A 60 0.03 13.56 7.83
C ILE A 60 -0.97 12.43 7.53
N ALA A 61 -1.71 12.53 6.43
CA ALA A 61 -2.63 11.47 6.02
C ALA A 61 -1.88 10.17 5.68
N GLY A 62 -0.74 10.26 4.99
CA GLY A 62 0.13 9.11 4.72
C GLY A 62 0.72 8.48 5.99
N LEU A 63 1.09 9.29 6.98
CA LEU A 63 1.54 8.81 8.29
C LEU A 63 0.43 8.05 9.01
N ALA A 64 -0.79 8.58 9.02
CA ALA A 64 -1.96 7.92 9.60
C ALA A 64 -2.28 6.57 8.91
N LEU A 65 -2.11 6.48 7.59
CA LEU A 65 -2.24 5.21 6.87
C LEU A 65 -1.15 4.22 7.30
N ALA A 66 0.12 4.62 7.26
CA ALA A 66 1.24 3.74 7.56
C ALA A 66 1.16 3.13 8.96
N THR A 67 0.72 3.90 9.97
CA THR A 67 0.52 3.39 11.33
C THR A 67 -0.72 2.52 11.47
N SER A 68 -1.76 2.76 10.67
CA SER A 68 -3.01 2.01 10.70
C SER A 68 -2.95 0.67 9.95
N ILE A 69 -2.08 0.51 8.94
CA ILE A 69 -2.00 -0.70 8.10
C ILE A 69 -1.78 -1.98 8.94
N PRO A 70 -0.79 -2.08 9.83
CA PRO A 70 -0.58 -3.29 10.63
C PRO A 70 -1.79 -3.62 11.51
N LEU A 71 -2.46 -2.59 12.04
CA LEU A 71 -3.67 -2.74 12.86
C LEU A 71 -4.85 -3.26 12.03
N GLN A 72 -5.02 -2.78 10.79
CA GLN A 72 -6.06 -3.24 9.87
C GLN A 72 -5.86 -4.68 9.39
N LEU A 73 -4.61 -5.09 9.20
CA LEU A 73 -4.26 -6.46 8.78
C LEU A 73 -4.29 -7.48 9.92
N SER A 74 -4.30 -7.04 11.18
CA SER A 74 -4.32 -7.92 12.35
C SER A 74 -5.64 -8.68 12.50
N SER A 75 -5.57 -10.01 12.33
CA SER A 75 -6.71 -10.90 12.60
C SER A 75 -7.08 -10.93 14.09
N ALA A 76 -6.09 -10.78 14.98
CA ALA A 76 -6.33 -10.72 16.42
C ALA A 76 -7.15 -9.50 16.81
N LEU A 77 -6.84 -8.31 16.27
CA LEU A 77 -7.61 -7.09 16.55
C LEU A 77 -9.03 -7.21 16.01
N ARG A 78 -9.19 -7.75 14.80
CA ARG A 78 -10.50 -7.97 14.17
C ARG A 78 -11.39 -8.92 14.98
N GLY A 79 -10.83 -9.99 15.52
CA GLY A 79 -11.56 -10.98 16.31
C GLY A 79 -11.85 -10.53 17.75
N ARG A 80 -10.85 -9.96 18.44
CA ARG A 80 -10.97 -9.61 19.86
C ARG A 80 -11.64 -8.26 20.10
N MET A 81 -11.44 -7.28 19.23
CA MET A 81 -11.92 -5.90 19.41
C MET A 81 -12.55 -5.34 18.11
N PRO A 82 -13.67 -5.91 17.65
CA PRO A 82 -14.27 -5.54 16.36
C PRO A 82 -14.71 -4.07 16.29
N ARG A 83 -15.16 -3.48 17.41
CA ARG A 83 -15.52 -2.04 17.48
C ARG A 83 -14.31 -1.16 17.19
N VAL A 84 -13.16 -1.48 17.78
CA VAL A 84 -11.89 -0.74 17.57
C VAL A 84 -11.44 -0.87 16.13
N HIS A 85 -11.46 -2.10 15.58
CA HIS A 85 -11.10 -2.35 14.19
C HIS A 85 -11.94 -1.50 13.20
N ARG A 86 -13.25 -1.37 13.44
CA ARG A 86 -14.15 -0.54 12.62
C ARG A 86 -13.81 0.95 12.71
N TRP A 87 -13.54 1.48 13.89
CA TRP A 87 -13.17 2.90 14.04
C TRP A 87 -11.83 3.21 13.38
N ILE A 88 -10.81 2.35 13.55
CA ILE A 88 -9.55 2.47 12.81
C ILE A 88 -9.82 2.38 11.31
N GLY A 89 -10.76 1.53 10.88
CA GLY A 89 -11.09 1.37 9.46
C GLY A 89 -11.73 2.63 8.86
N ARG A 90 -12.57 3.33 9.64
CA ARG A 90 -13.15 4.63 9.24
C ARG A 90 -12.09 5.71 9.15
N ALA A 91 -11.18 5.78 10.14
CA ALA A 91 -10.07 6.72 10.12
C ALA A 91 -9.11 6.44 8.94
N PHE A 92 -8.82 5.16 8.69
CA PHE A 92 -8.03 4.71 7.55
C PHE A 92 -8.67 5.16 6.23
N LEU A 93 -9.98 4.95 6.04
CA LEU A 93 -10.66 5.35 4.81
C LEU A 93 -10.63 6.87 4.61
N ALA A 94 -10.86 7.66 5.66
CA ALA A 94 -10.77 9.11 5.59
C ALA A 94 -9.36 9.57 5.19
N ALA A 95 -8.32 9.04 5.85
CA ALA A 95 -6.93 9.34 5.50
C ALA A 95 -6.59 8.90 4.06
N ALA A 96 -7.12 7.76 3.62
CA ALA A 96 -6.90 7.22 2.28
C ALA A 96 -7.49 8.13 1.19
N LEU A 97 -8.69 8.67 1.41
CA LEU A 97 -9.30 9.65 0.50
C LEU A 97 -8.48 10.93 0.43
N VAL A 98 -8.00 11.44 1.57
CA VAL A 98 -7.13 12.62 1.62
C VAL A 98 -5.83 12.36 0.83
N VAL A 99 -5.17 11.22 1.04
CA VAL A 99 -3.96 10.84 0.28
C VAL A 99 -4.24 10.74 -1.20
N ALA A 100 -5.35 10.12 -1.62
CA ALA A 100 -5.70 10.01 -3.03
C ALA A 100 -5.90 11.39 -3.68
N MET A 101 -6.71 12.26 -3.07
CA MET A 101 -7.00 13.60 -3.59
C MET A 101 -5.74 14.49 -3.65
N THR A 102 -4.98 14.52 -2.55
CA THR A 102 -3.76 15.34 -2.47
C THR A 102 -2.64 14.77 -3.35
N GLY A 103 -2.60 13.45 -3.59
CA GLY A 103 -1.68 12.81 -4.52
C GLY A 103 -1.84 13.34 -5.95
N TYR A 104 -3.09 13.48 -6.44
CA TYR A 104 -3.35 14.11 -7.73
C TYR A 104 -2.86 15.57 -7.78
N ALA A 105 -3.10 16.35 -6.73
CA ALA A 105 -2.67 17.75 -6.66
C ALA A 105 -1.14 17.91 -6.64
N MET A 106 -0.39 16.90 -6.21
CA MET A 106 1.07 16.92 -6.19
C MET A 106 1.71 16.67 -7.57
N VAL A 107 0.96 16.15 -8.55
CA VAL A 107 1.45 15.86 -9.91
C VAL A 107 1.82 17.11 -10.70
N VAL A 108 1.42 18.30 -10.24
CA VAL A 108 1.61 19.59 -10.96
C VAL A 108 3.08 19.96 -11.16
N VAL A 109 4.00 19.47 -10.32
CA VAL A 109 5.45 19.71 -10.49
C VAL A 109 6.23 18.41 -10.24
N PRO A 110 6.30 17.51 -11.24
CA PRO A 110 6.97 16.22 -11.09
C PRO A 110 8.49 16.38 -11.10
N VAL A 111 9.18 15.51 -10.38
CA VAL A 111 10.66 15.43 -10.35
C VAL A 111 11.17 14.61 -11.52
N GLY A 112 10.54 13.47 -11.79
CA GLY A 112 10.84 12.47 -12.83
C GLY A 112 10.10 12.68 -14.15
N GLY A 113 9.64 13.91 -14.41
CA GLY A 113 8.87 14.25 -15.61
C GLY A 113 7.61 13.41 -15.80
N TRP A 114 7.23 13.19 -17.06
CA TRP A 114 5.98 12.51 -17.44
C TRP A 114 5.88 11.06 -16.96
N LEU A 115 7.02 10.38 -16.79
CA LEU A 115 7.00 8.99 -16.34
C LEU A 115 6.56 8.89 -14.87
N GLU A 116 7.01 9.82 -14.01
CA GLU A 116 6.51 9.93 -12.63
C GLU A 116 5.02 10.27 -12.62
N VAL A 117 4.61 11.28 -13.41
CA VAL A 117 3.21 11.69 -13.54
C VAL A 117 2.32 10.50 -13.88
N SER A 118 2.69 9.73 -14.91
CA SER A 118 1.92 8.57 -15.37
C SER A 118 1.77 7.50 -14.28
N ALA A 119 2.84 7.20 -13.54
CA ALA A 119 2.80 6.24 -12.44
C ALA A 119 1.88 6.72 -11.32
N ILE A 120 2.01 7.99 -10.90
CA ILE A 120 1.17 8.56 -9.84
C ILE A 120 -0.29 8.52 -10.25
N LEU A 121 -0.64 9.00 -11.44
CA LEU A 121 -2.02 9.02 -11.91
C LEU A 121 -2.62 7.61 -11.98
N PHE A 122 -1.87 6.65 -12.53
CA PHE A 122 -2.32 5.26 -12.65
C PHE A 122 -2.57 4.64 -11.28
N TYR A 123 -1.59 4.70 -10.37
CA TYR A 123 -1.71 4.05 -9.05
C TYR A 123 -2.63 4.79 -8.10
N ALA A 124 -2.72 6.12 -8.17
CA ALA A 124 -3.72 6.88 -7.42
C ALA A 124 -5.14 6.52 -7.88
N THR A 125 -5.35 6.34 -9.19
CA THR A 125 -6.65 5.91 -9.74
C THR A 125 -6.98 4.49 -9.30
N ALA A 126 -6.03 3.56 -9.45
CA ALA A 126 -6.21 2.18 -9.03
C ALA A 126 -6.48 2.06 -7.51
N PHE A 127 -5.78 2.85 -6.70
CA PHE A 127 -5.99 2.93 -5.26
C PHE A 127 -7.38 3.45 -4.91
N ALA A 128 -7.80 4.58 -5.49
CA ALA A 128 -9.13 5.16 -5.27
C ALA A 128 -10.24 4.20 -5.72
N ALA A 129 -10.09 3.58 -6.90
CA ALA A 129 -11.02 2.57 -7.39
C ALA A 129 -11.10 1.37 -6.44
N ALA A 130 -9.96 0.88 -5.94
CA ALA A 130 -9.95 -0.23 -4.99
C ALA A 130 -10.67 0.12 -3.67
N LEU A 131 -10.51 1.34 -3.15
CA LEU A 131 -11.24 1.82 -1.97
C LEU A 131 -12.74 1.90 -2.22
N VAL A 132 -13.16 2.44 -3.37
CA VAL A 132 -14.58 2.55 -3.74
C VAL A 132 -15.20 1.16 -3.84
N VAL A 133 -14.54 0.21 -4.50
CA VAL A 133 -15.05 -1.16 -4.63
C VAL A 133 -15.07 -1.85 -3.26
N ALA A 134 -14.02 -1.71 -2.45
CA ALA A 134 -13.98 -2.24 -1.09
C ALA A 134 -15.13 -1.70 -0.23
N TRP A 135 -15.43 -0.41 -0.33
CA TRP A 135 -16.54 0.24 0.39
C TRP A 135 -17.90 -0.27 -0.10
N ARG A 136 -18.11 -0.38 -1.42
CA ARG A 136 -19.35 -0.92 -1.97
C ARG A 136 -19.60 -2.37 -1.53
N ARG A 137 -18.54 -3.20 -1.51
CA ARG A 137 -18.59 -4.61 -1.08
C ARG A 137 -18.98 -4.74 0.39
N ILE A 138 -18.39 -3.94 1.29
CA ILE A 138 -18.77 -3.99 2.72
C ILE A 138 -20.19 -3.49 2.96
N ARG A 139 -20.67 -2.50 2.18
CA ARG A 139 -22.07 -2.04 2.22
C ARG A 139 -23.05 -3.11 1.76
N ALA A 140 -22.66 -3.92 0.78
CA ALA A 140 -23.39 -5.11 0.34
C ALA A 140 -23.23 -6.33 1.27
N ARG A 141 -22.56 -6.17 2.42
CA ARG A 141 -22.23 -7.26 3.38
C ARG A 141 -21.34 -8.36 2.79
N ASP A 142 -20.69 -8.12 1.65
CA ASP A 142 -19.68 -9.01 1.06
C ASP A 142 -18.32 -8.78 1.74
N ILE A 143 -18.08 -9.52 2.84
CA ILE A 143 -16.88 -9.39 3.68
C ILE A 143 -15.63 -9.88 2.95
N ASP A 144 -15.73 -10.96 2.19
CA ASP A 144 -14.59 -11.54 1.48
C ASP A 144 -14.16 -10.63 0.34
N GLY A 145 -15.13 -10.15 -0.47
CA GLY A 145 -14.85 -9.16 -1.51
C GLY A 145 -14.30 -7.86 -0.93
N HIS A 146 -14.84 -7.36 0.19
CA HIS A 146 -14.27 -6.20 0.88
C HIS A 146 -12.80 -6.45 1.25
N ARG A 147 -12.49 -7.59 1.87
CA ARG A 147 -11.14 -7.95 2.29
C ARG A 147 -10.18 -8.00 1.10
N GLU A 148 -10.58 -8.62 0.00
CA GLU A 148 -9.76 -8.72 -1.21
C GLU A 148 -9.41 -7.35 -1.80
N TRP A 149 -10.39 -6.45 -1.91
CA TRP A 149 -10.18 -5.10 -2.44
C TRP A 149 -9.41 -4.19 -1.47
N MET A 150 -9.61 -4.35 -0.16
CA MET A 150 -8.78 -3.67 0.84
C MET A 150 -7.31 -4.12 0.78
N LEU A 151 -7.05 -5.42 0.58
CA LEU A 151 -5.68 -5.92 0.41
C LEU A 151 -5.00 -5.31 -0.82
N ARG A 152 -5.73 -5.16 -1.94
CA ARG A 152 -5.24 -4.46 -3.13
C ARG A 152 -4.92 -2.99 -2.86
N ALA A 153 -5.83 -2.28 -2.18
CA ALA A 153 -5.60 -0.88 -1.82
C ALA A 153 -4.37 -0.72 -0.91
N ILE A 154 -4.22 -1.57 0.11
CA ILE A 154 -3.06 -1.57 1.01
C ILE A 154 -1.77 -1.89 0.25
N ALA A 155 -1.80 -2.86 -0.66
CA ALA A 155 -0.65 -3.21 -1.47
C ALA A 155 -0.21 -2.04 -2.37
N ILE A 156 -1.16 -1.35 -3.01
CA ILE A 156 -0.87 -0.18 -3.84
C ILE A 156 -0.28 0.95 -2.99
N VAL A 157 -0.88 1.29 -1.85
CA VAL A 157 -0.37 2.42 -1.04
C VAL A 157 1.01 2.14 -0.43
N LEU A 158 1.33 0.88 -0.11
CA LEU A 158 2.69 0.48 0.31
C LEU A 158 3.74 0.62 -0.83
N GLY A 159 3.29 0.79 -2.07
CA GLY A 159 4.16 1.07 -3.22
C GLY A 159 5.03 2.31 -3.01
N ILE A 160 4.48 3.37 -2.41
CA ILE A 160 5.26 4.59 -2.13
C ILE A 160 6.41 4.34 -1.16
N ALA A 161 6.24 3.43 -0.20
CA ALA A 161 7.29 3.03 0.73
C ALA A 161 8.37 2.22 0.01
N THR A 162 7.96 1.36 -0.92
CA THR A 162 8.85 0.52 -1.75
C THR A 162 9.64 1.33 -2.76
N THR A 163 9.08 2.42 -3.29
CA THR A 163 9.79 3.36 -4.16
C THR A 163 11.00 3.99 -3.45
N ARG A 164 10.99 4.14 -2.12
CA ARG A 164 12.08 4.79 -1.37
C ARG A 164 13.44 4.07 -1.49
N PRO A 165 13.57 2.77 -1.17
CA PRO A 165 14.82 2.06 -1.37
C PRO A 165 15.22 1.99 -2.85
N VAL A 166 14.26 1.90 -3.78
CA VAL A 166 14.56 1.91 -5.23
C VAL A 166 15.22 3.23 -5.64
N VAL A 167 14.65 4.37 -5.22
CA VAL A 167 15.24 5.70 -5.44
C VAL A 167 16.62 5.80 -4.77
N ALA A 168 16.78 5.27 -3.55
CA ALA A 168 18.06 5.29 -2.85
C ALA A 168 19.16 4.52 -3.60
N VAL A 169 18.83 3.38 -4.20
CA VAL A 169 19.75 2.61 -5.05
C VAL A 169 20.17 3.44 -6.27
N PHE A 170 19.23 4.07 -6.98
CA PHE A 170 19.56 4.92 -8.12
C PHE A 170 20.50 6.07 -7.75
N PHE A 171 20.26 6.74 -6.62
CA PHE A 171 21.17 7.76 -6.10
C PHE A 171 22.55 7.21 -5.76
N ALA A 172 22.63 6.02 -5.13
CA ALA A 172 23.89 5.39 -4.78
C ALA A 172 24.72 5.01 -6.02
N THR A 173 24.07 4.57 -7.09
CA THR A 173 24.72 4.17 -8.35
C THR A 173 24.95 5.32 -9.32
N ARG A 174 24.45 6.53 -9.03
CA ARG A 174 24.48 7.69 -9.94
C ARG A 174 25.88 8.03 -10.46
N ARG A 175 26.92 7.87 -9.63
CA ARG A 175 28.31 8.15 -10.03
C ARG A 175 28.81 7.23 -11.15
N VAL A 176 28.24 6.02 -11.23
CA VAL A 176 28.59 5.01 -12.24
C VAL A 176 27.67 5.10 -13.43
N THR A 177 26.37 5.27 -13.21
CA THR A 177 25.36 5.24 -14.28
C THR A 177 25.19 6.59 -15.00
N GLY A 178 25.62 7.70 -14.39
CA GLY A 178 25.40 9.05 -14.91
C GLY A 178 23.95 9.52 -14.90
N LEU A 179 23.00 8.69 -14.44
CA LEU A 179 21.57 9.00 -14.50
C LEU A 179 21.21 10.20 -13.62
N ALA A 180 20.56 11.19 -14.21
CA ALA A 180 20.02 12.33 -13.49
C ALA A 180 18.67 11.98 -12.82
N PRO A 181 18.29 12.66 -11.71
CA PRO A 181 17.07 12.35 -10.97
C PRO A 181 15.81 12.31 -11.82
N ASP A 182 15.68 13.23 -12.78
CA ASP A 182 14.57 13.31 -13.73
C ASP A 182 14.44 12.06 -14.62
N GLN A 183 15.55 11.35 -14.87
CA GLN A 183 15.57 10.15 -15.71
C GLN A 183 15.15 8.88 -14.96
N PHE A 184 15.45 8.77 -13.66
CA PHE A 184 15.18 7.53 -12.90
C PHE A 184 14.00 7.63 -11.93
N PHE A 185 13.52 8.82 -11.55
CA PHE A 185 12.45 8.95 -10.56
C PHE A 185 11.18 8.25 -11.00
N GLY A 186 10.74 8.48 -12.25
CA GLY A 186 9.54 7.83 -12.79
C GLY A 186 9.69 6.31 -12.87
N VAL A 187 10.87 5.81 -13.25
CA VAL A 187 11.18 4.37 -13.28
C VAL A 187 11.08 3.78 -11.87
N ALA A 188 11.62 4.46 -10.87
CA ALA A 188 11.57 4.01 -9.49
C ALA A 188 10.13 3.94 -8.95
N PHE A 189 9.26 4.90 -9.33
CA PHE A 189 7.83 4.87 -9.00
C PHE A 189 7.15 3.65 -9.61
N TRP A 190 7.35 3.40 -10.91
CA TRP A 190 6.80 2.22 -11.57
C TRP A 190 7.27 0.93 -10.91
N ILE A 191 8.58 0.78 -10.63
CA ILE A 191 9.11 -0.41 -9.96
C ILE A 191 8.47 -0.59 -8.58
N GLY A 192 8.48 0.46 -7.74
CA GLY A 192 7.99 0.39 -6.37
C GLY A 192 6.51 0.03 -6.26
N PHE A 193 5.66 0.74 -7.02
CA PHE A 193 4.22 0.47 -7.02
C PHE A 193 3.86 -0.85 -7.72
N THR A 194 4.51 -1.20 -8.84
CA THR A 194 4.26 -2.47 -9.53
C THR A 194 4.62 -3.64 -8.63
N ALA A 195 5.78 -3.58 -7.96
CA ALA A 195 6.25 -4.66 -7.10
C ALA A 195 5.24 -4.98 -5.99
N THR A 196 4.76 -3.96 -5.27
CA THR A 196 3.79 -4.20 -4.19
C THR A 196 2.41 -4.54 -4.71
N ALA A 197 1.94 -3.90 -5.78
CA ALA A 197 0.64 -4.22 -6.39
C ALA A 197 0.61 -5.67 -6.90
N ALA A 198 1.66 -6.13 -7.57
CA ALA A 198 1.80 -7.50 -8.03
C ALA A 198 1.87 -8.49 -6.86
N ALA A 199 2.64 -8.18 -5.81
CA ALA A 199 2.70 -9.00 -4.59
C ALA A 199 1.34 -9.09 -3.89
N GLY A 200 0.60 -7.97 -3.82
CA GLY A 200 -0.75 -7.91 -3.27
C GLY A 200 -1.75 -8.75 -4.08
N GLU A 201 -1.74 -8.61 -5.40
CA GLU A 201 -2.61 -9.38 -6.29
C GLU A 201 -2.29 -10.89 -6.21
N TRP A 202 -1.00 -11.25 -6.21
CA TRP A 202 -0.56 -12.63 -5.99
C TRP A 202 -1.07 -13.18 -4.66
N TYR A 203 -0.96 -12.42 -3.57
CA TYR A 203 -1.44 -12.82 -2.25
C TYR A 203 -2.96 -13.01 -2.24
N VAL A 204 -3.72 -12.08 -2.85
CA VAL A 204 -5.18 -12.21 -2.96
C VAL A 204 -5.54 -13.49 -3.73
N ARG A 205 -4.94 -13.73 -4.90
CA ARG A 205 -5.20 -14.96 -5.69
C ARG A 205 -4.84 -16.23 -4.94
N LYS A 206 -3.71 -16.25 -4.24
CA LYS A 206 -3.27 -17.39 -3.42
C LYS A 206 -4.27 -17.67 -2.29
N THR A 207 -4.80 -16.64 -1.65
CA THR A 207 -5.76 -16.80 -0.55
C THR A 207 -7.17 -17.11 -1.02
N ARG A 208 -7.60 -16.66 -2.20
CA ARG A 208 -8.90 -17.04 -2.81
C ARG A 208 -8.95 -18.52 -3.19
N ARG A 209 -7.85 -19.09 -3.70
CA ARG A 209 -7.79 -20.50 -4.13
C ARG A 209 -7.78 -21.51 -2.98
N ARG A 210 -7.54 -21.08 -1.74
CA ARG A 210 -7.50 -21.96 -0.56
C ARG A 210 -8.88 -22.38 -0.04
N PRO A 211 -9.86 -21.48 0.12
CA PRO A 211 -11.25 -21.81 0.46
C PRO A 211 -11.88 -22.84 -0.48
N ASP A 212 -11.76 -22.64 -1.80
CA ASP A 212 -12.39 -23.51 -2.81
C ASP A 212 -11.85 -24.95 -2.76
N ARG A 213 -10.55 -25.12 -2.51
CA ARG A 213 -9.93 -26.45 -2.40
C ARG A 213 -10.35 -27.24 -1.16
N LEU A 214 -10.56 -26.56 -0.03
CA LEU A 214 -11.02 -27.22 1.20
C LEU A 214 -12.48 -27.68 1.04
N HIS A 215 -13.35 -26.83 0.51
CA HIS A 215 -14.74 -27.22 0.21
C HIS A 215 -14.83 -28.38 -0.80
N ALA A 216 -14.05 -28.34 -1.89
CA ALA A 216 -14.05 -29.42 -2.88
C ALA A 216 -13.57 -30.76 -2.29
N HIS A 217 -12.56 -30.72 -1.40
CA HIS A 217 -12.06 -31.91 -0.72
C HIS A 217 -13.07 -32.49 0.28
N ASP A 218 -13.78 -31.64 1.01
CA ASP A 218 -14.82 -32.07 1.97
C ASP A 218 -16.04 -32.68 1.26
N LEU A 219 -16.46 -32.10 0.14
CA LEU A 219 -17.52 -32.66 -0.72
C LEU A 219 -17.12 -34.02 -1.31
N ALA A 220 -15.88 -34.14 -1.81
CA ALA A 220 -15.36 -35.40 -2.33
C ALA A 220 -15.28 -36.49 -1.23
N ARG A 221 -14.89 -36.13 0.00
CA ARG A 221 -14.91 -37.05 1.15
C ARG A 221 -16.32 -37.50 1.52
N ALA A 222 -17.28 -36.59 1.52
CA ALA A 222 -18.67 -36.89 1.84
C ALA A 222 -19.28 -37.87 0.82
N GLN A 223 -18.98 -37.69 -0.48
CA GLN A 223 -19.42 -38.60 -1.55
C GLN A 223 -18.79 -39.99 -1.45
N VAL A 224 -17.49 -40.09 -1.12
CA VAL A 224 -16.85 -41.39 -0.91
C VAL A 224 -17.42 -42.11 0.31
N SER A 225 -17.74 -41.38 1.38
CA SER A 225 -18.35 -41.96 2.58
C SER A 225 -19.78 -42.46 2.35
N SER A 226 -20.59 -41.78 1.52
CA SER A 226 -21.95 -42.23 1.21
C SER A 226 -21.97 -43.45 0.28
N SER A 227 -20.98 -43.60 -0.60
CA SER A 227 -20.84 -44.76 -1.51
C SER A 227 -20.46 -46.08 -0.81
N LYS A 228 -20.02 -46.02 0.47
CA LYS A 228 -19.60 -47.19 1.25
C LYS A 228 -20.68 -47.73 2.20
N LEU A 229 -21.87 -47.13 2.22
CA LEU A 229 -22.98 -47.66 3.02
C LEU A 229 -23.50 -48.95 2.37
N PRO A 230 -23.53 -50.09 3.09
CA PRO A 230 -24.11 -51.31 2.57
C PRO A 230 -25.59 -51.05 2.29
N THR A 231 -26.05 -51.33 1.07
CA THR A 231 -27.47 -51.43 0.77
C THR A 231 -28.02 -52.63 1.57
N THR A 232 -28.52 -52.36 2.77
CA THR A 232 -29.32 -53.32 3.53
C THR A 232 -30.64 -53.50 2.77
N ARG A 233 -30.74 -54.60 2.03
CA ARG A 233 -32.01 -55.16 1.56
C ARG A 233 -32.63 -55.98 2.68
#